data_AF-A0A7S7RG48-F1
#
_entry.id   AF-A0A7S7RG48-F1
#
_cell.length_a   1.000
_cell.length_b   1.000
_cell.length_c   1.000
_cell.angle_alpha   90.00
_cell.angle_beta   90.00
_cell.angle_gamma   90.00
#
_symmetry.space_group_name_H-M   'P 1'
#
loop_
_entity.id
_entity.type
_entity.pdbx_description
1 polymer ?
#
loop_
_entity_poly.entity_id
_entity_poly.type
_entity_poly.pdbx_seq_one_letter_code
_entity_poly.pdbx_strand_id
1 'polypeptide(L)'
;MNYIFINSAVSTNDEIVKLQLRELGEPICYFGEDQYRRRERLSNLIERQKNSTEVIKDSVKPLAKETFFSEGTDELMSFRKKILALSIKKSYYRLKYTREFSEKILTKEKDDFLTRFTLNIRQNICEMCDTRYILGCSISPLEDKIATYGLSGDLKVWDSKKLIQDFFLKSHKHSITDVNWIVTDEGNSKLFSCDLNANIFLWNNSQVENKYIGHEDQVNKIVIHPFSKHLFSASSDETWRIWDIETLNQVQVQEGHSRPIFGLDVHPDGALVVSGDSGGAFRIWDIRTGRSILSQLAHSKKIITSQFSPNCDATFITSSQDNYIKIWDLRRFDKPLLSSLLGHSKQISKVQYEPKKGRYIASASLDESIKIWSTSKLKNESTIDFNSDFSRITYSCIKRVDTNSHKITGMDISSNGQRIITVGLDRTIRVWSSESENS
;
A
#
# COMPACT_ATOMS: atom_id res chain seq x y z
N MET A 1 -3.66 -38.33 29.15
CA MET A 1 -2.25 -38.37 28.73
C MET A 1 -2.21 -38.87 27.29
N ASN A 2 -2.22 -37.96 26.32
CA ASN A 2 -1.93 -38.30 24.94
C ASN A 2 -0.43 -38.07 24.73
N TYR A 3 0.34 -39.15 24.65
CA TYR A 3 1.74 -39.10 24.25
C TYR A 3 1.78 -38.69 22.77
N ILE A 4 2.17 -37.45 22.50
CA ILE A 4 2.48 -36.99 21.14
C ILE A 4 3.89 -37.52 20.84
N PHE A 5 3.97 -38.45 19.88
CA PHE A 5 5.25 -38.86 19.31
C PHE A 5 5.86 -37.64 18.59
N ILE A 6 6.82 -36.98 19.22
CA ILE A 6 7.62 -35.94 18.57
C ILE A 6 8.58 -36.65 17.61
N ASN A 7 8.27 -36.62 16.32
CA ASN A 7 9.20 -37.08 15.28
C ASN A 7 10.53 -36.32 15.45
N SER A 8 11.64 -37.07 15.51
CA SER A 8 12.98 -36.53 15.82
C SER A 8 13.59 -35.67 14.72
N ALA A 9 13.01 -35.66 13.53
CA ALA A 9 13.51 -34.90 12.39
C ALA A 9 12.59 -33.70 12.11
N VAL A 10 13.15 -32.49 12.18
CA VAL A 10 12.45 -31.26 11.80
C VAL A 10 12.27 -31.24 10.27
N SER A 11 11.02 -31.15 9.81
CA SER A 11 10.70 -31.13 8.38
C SER A 11 11.34 -29.93 7.67
N THR A 12 11.61 -30.06 6.38
CA THR A 12 12.06 -28.94 5.51
C THR A 12 10.91 -28.03 5.09
N ASN A 13 9.66 -28.51 5.14
CA ASN A 13 8.48 -27.73 4.79
C ASN A 13 8.09 -26.78 5.94
N ASP A 14 8.06 -25.48 5.66
CA ASP A 14 7.78 -24.41 6.62
C ASP A 14 6.36 -24.46 7.18
N GLU A 15 5.37 -24.93 6.42
CA GLU A 15 3.99 -25.07 6.90
C GLU A 15 3.88 -26.10 8.05
N ILE A 16 4.64 -27.20 7.95
CA ILE A 16 4.67 -28.24 8.98
C ILE A 16 5.40 -27.73 10.22
N VAL A 17 6.48 -26.96 10.05
CA VAL A 17 7.20 -26.29 11.13
C VAL A 17 6.29 -25.33 11.88
N LYS A 18 5.49 -24.53 11.16
CA LYS A 18 4.50 -23.60 11.73
C LYS A 18 3.40 -24.34 12.51
N LEU A 19 2.92 -25.46 12.00
CA LEU A 19 1.94 -26.30 12.71
C LEU A 19 2.53 -26.90 13.99
N GLN A 20 3.76 -27.41 13.95
CA GLN A 20 4.44 -27.97 15.13
C GLN A 20 4.72 -26.90 16.19
N LEU A 21 5.11 -25.68 15.79
CA LEU A 21 5.26 -24.55 16.71
C LEU A 21 3.93 -24.18 17.38
N ARG A 22 2.82 -24.23 16.63
CA ARG A 22 1.48 -24.01 17.15
C ARG A 22 1.05 -25.09 18.14
N GLU A 23 1.39 -26.35 17.88
CA GLU A 23 1.15 -27.47 18.81
C GLU A 23 1.96 -27.33 20.10
N LEU A 24 3.18 -26.80 20.01
CA LEU A 24 4.02 -26.48 21.17
C LEU A 24 3.56 -25.25 21.96
N GLY A 25 2.55 -24.51 21.46
CA GLY A 25 2.07 -23.27 22.07
C GLY A 25 3.01 -22.09 21.90
N GLU A 26 4.04 -22.22 21.07
CA GLU A 26 4.98 -21.14 20.74
C GLU A 26 4.39 -20.28 19.60
N PRO A 27 4.71 -18.98 19.55
CA PRO A 27 4.36 -18.13 18.42
C PRO A 27 4.94 -18.71 17.12
N ILE A 28 4.06 -18.75 16.11
CA ILE A 28 4.27 -19.38 14.81
C ILE A 28 5.48 -18.77 14.08
N CYS A 29 5.63 -17.44 14.17
CA CYS A 29 6.78 -16.73 13.64
C CYS A 29 7.19 -15.59 14.58
N TYR A 30 8.50 -15.39 14.74
CA TYR A 30 9.04 -14.16 15.30
C TYR A 30 9.24 -13.08 14.25
N PHE A 31 9.40 -11.86 14.73
CA PHE A 31 9.59 -10.70 13.88
C PHE A 31 10.90 -10.78 13.07
N GLY A 32 10.81 -10.83 11.73
CA GLY A 32 11.97 -10.94 10.84
C GLY A 32 12.68 -12.31 10.91
N GLU A 33 11.96 -13.34 11.36
CA GLU A 33 12.45 -14.72 11.40
C GLU A 33 12.26 -15.38 10.04
N ASP A 34 13.35 -15.57 9.30
CA ASP A 34 13.32 -16.34 8.05
C ASP A 34 12.97 -17.81 8.32
N GLN A 35 12.45 -18.52 7.31
CA GLN A 35 12.07 -19.95 7.41
C GLN A 35 13.18 -20.82 8.01
N TYR A 36 14.44 -20.55 7.66
CA TYR A 36 15.59 -21.26 8.18
C TYR A 36 15.78 -21.05 9.69
N ARG A 37 15.69 -19.80 10.17
CA ARG A 37 15.82 -19.46 11.60
C ARG A 37 14.67 -20.03 12.43
N ARG A 38 13.45 -20.01 11.86
CA ARG A 38 12.27 -20.64 12.45
C ARG A 38 12.45 -22.15 12.63
N ARG A 39 13.03 -22.79 11.63
CA ARG A 39 13.35 -24.22 11.66
C ARG A 39 14.42 -24.55 12.69
N GLU A 40 15.50 -23.77 12.76
CA GLU A 40 16.54 -23.92 13.78
C GLU A 40 15.97 -23.73 15.18
N ARG A 41 15.07 -22.76 15.38
CA ARG A 41 14.37 -22.57 16.65
C ARG A 41 13.54 -23.78 17.04
N LEU A 42 12.71 -24.30 16.14
CA LEU A 42 11.92 -25.50 16.41
C LEU A 42 12.82 -26.69 16.76
N SER A 43 13.96 -26.85 16.05
CA SER A 43 14.97 -27.86 16.37
C SER A 43 15.51 -27.70 17.79
N ASN A 44 15.90 -26.48 18.16
CA ASN A 44 16.40 -26.16 19.50
C ASN A 44 15.35 -26.39 20.59
N LEU A 45 14.08 -26.11 20.32
CA LEU A 45 12.97 -26.36 21.27
C LEU A 45 12.73 -27.86 21.48
N ILE A 46 12.74 -28.65 20.40
CA ILE A 46 12.62 -30.11 20.47
C ILE A 46 13.82 -30.71 21.23
N GLU A 47 15.04 -30.22 20.99
CA GLU A 47 16.23 -30.63 21.74
C GLU A 47 16.16 -30.23 23.22
N ARG A 48 15.68 -29.02 23.54
CA ARG A 48 15.44 -28.59 24.93
C ARG A 48 14.42 -29.48 25.64
N GLN A 49 13.35 -29.88 24.95
CA GLN A 49 12.36 -30.80 25.53
C GLN A 49 12.96 -32.19 25.80
N LYS A 50 13.75 -32.74 24.86
CA LYS A 50 14.48 -34.00 25.07
C LYS A 50 15.44 -33.94 26.26
N ASN A 51 16.19 -32.84 26.36
CA ASN A 51 17.12 -32.64 27.48
C ASN A 51 16.38 -32.42 28.81
N SER A 52 15.19 -31.78 28.78
CA SER A 52 14.36 -31.60 29.98
C SER A 52 13.74 -32.91 30.49
N THR A 53 13.51 -33.89 29.61
CA THR A 53 13.10 -35.24 30.02
C THR A 53 14.25 -36.07 30.59
N GLU A 54 15.51 -35.71 30.32
CA GLU A 54 16.69 -36.43 30.79
C GLU A 54 17.40 -35.77 32.00
N VAL A 55 17.16 -34.48 32.28
CA VAL A 55 17.95 -33.72 33.27
C VAL A 55 17.05 -33.03 34.29
N ILE A 56 16.64 -33.76 35.33
CA ILE A 56 16.41 -33.17 36.65
C ILE A 56 17.70 -33.34 37.45
N LYS A 57 18.63 -32.40 37.30
CA LYS A 57 19.61 -31.98 38.32
C LYS A 57 20.49 -30.84 37.78
N ASP A 58 20.45 -29.74 38.52
CA ASP A 58 21.50 -28.75 38.71
C ASP A 58 21.96 -27.91 37.51
N SER A 59 21.34 -26.73 37.40
CA SER A 59 21.98 -25.42 37.58
C SER A 59 21.20 -24.38 36.75
N VAL A 60 20.47 -23.52 37.46
CA VAL A 60 19.76 -22.39 36.87
C VAL A 60 20.81 -21.43 36.30
N LYS A 61 21.11 -21.57 35.01
CA LYS A 61 21.69 -20.47 34.24
C LYS A 61 20.66 -19.33 34.29
N PRO A 62 21.08 -18.08 34.58
CA PRO A 62 20.16 -16.96 34.56
C PRO A 62 19.51 -16.93 33.18
N LEU A 63 18.18 -17.00 33.18
CA LEU A 63 17.33 -16.95 32.00
C LEU A 63 17.81 -15.79 31.14
N ALA A 64 18.58 -16.07 30.08
CA ALA A 64 18.86 -15.07 29.07
C ALA A 64 17.48 -14.65 28.57
N LYS A 65 17.10 -13.39 28.80
CA LYS A 65 15.92 -12.79 28.18
C LYS A 65 16.17 -12.84 26.68
N GLU A 66 15.86 -13.96 26.04
CA GLU A 66 15.86 -14.11 24.60
C GLU A 66 14.86 -13.07 24.10
N THR A 67 15.40 -11.98 23.56
CA THR A 67 14.59 -10.88 23.08
C THR A 67 13.82 -11.37 21.86
N PHE A 68 12.50 -11.20 21.88
CA PHE A 68 11.53 -11.43 20.79
C PHE A 68 11.91 -10.83 19.40
N PHE A 69 13.05 -10.14 19.30
CA PHE A 69 13.52 -9.40 18.15
C PHE A 69 14.71 -10.11 17.50
N SER A 70 14.71 -10.19 16.16
CA SER A 70 15.88 -10.59 15.38
C SER A 70 16.92 -9.47 15.32
N GLU A 71 18.20 -9.84 15.32
CA GLU A 71 19.27 -8.93 14.94
C GLU A 71 19.19 -8.69 13.42
N GLY A 72 18.99 -7.43 13.04
CA GLY A 72 18.94 -7.00 11.65
C GLY A 72 20.33 -6.90 11.04
N THR A 73 20.41 -6.90 9.70
CA THR A 73 21.66 -6.66 8.98
C THR A 73 22.17 -5.23 9.20
N ASP A 74 23.47 -5.02 9.01
CA ASP A 74 24.04 -3.67 9.04
C ASP A 74 23.44 -2.77 7.94
N GLU A 75 23.08 -3.37 6.79
CA GLU A 75 22.35 -2.70 5.71
C GLU A 75 21.00 -2.15 6.21
N LEU A 76 20.20 -2.97 6.89
CA LEU A 76 18.93 -2.55 7.50
C LEU A 76 19.15 -1.42 8.51
N MET A 77 20.20 -1.49 9.33
CA MET A 77 20.52 -0.43 10.29
C MET A 77 20.92 0.87 9.60
N SER A 78 21.72 0.81 8.53
CA SER A 78 22.09 1.98 7.72
C SER A 78 20.86 2.61 7.05
N PHE A 79 19.97 1.76 6.52
CA PHE A 79 18.71 2.14 5.89
C PHE A 79 17.79 2.85 6.89
N ARG A 80 17.62 2.29 8.10
CA ARG A 80 16.83 2.89 9.18
C ARG A 80 17.37 4.23 9.62
N LYS A 81 18.70 4.38 9.75
CA LYS A 81 19.34 5.67 10.04
C LYS A 81 19.06 6.71 8.96
N LYS A 82 19.17 6.32 7.68
CA LYS A 82 18.87 7.19 6.53
C LYS A 82 17.41 7.64 6.51
N ILE A 83 16.46 6.71 6.71
CA ILE A 83 15.03 7.02 6.80
C ILE A 83 14.75 7.93 7.98
N LEU A 84 15.33 7.66 9.15
CA LEU A 84 15.11 8.46 10.34
C LEU A 84 15.51 9.92 10.09
N ALA A 85 16.71 10.16 9.53
CA ALA A 85 17.17 11.51 9.20
C ALA A 85 16.24 12.24 8.21
N LEU A 86 15.80 11.56 7.15
CA LEU A 86 14.89 12.13 6.14
C LEU A 86 13.50 12.41 6.71
N SER A 87 12.96 11.45 7.45
CA SER A 87 11.61 11.51 8.03
C SER A 87 11.48 12.62 9.07
N ILE A 88 12.50 12.87 9.90
CA ILE A 88 12.48 13.96 10.88
C ILE A 88 12.42 15.31 10.16
N LYS A 89 13.28 15.51 9.17
CA LYS A 89 13.30 16.74 8.36
C LYS A 89 11.95 16.99 7.68
N LYS A 90 11.33 15.96 7.10
CA LYS A 90 10.02 16.07 6.44
C LYS A 90 8.88 16.27 7.41
N SER A 91 8.86 15.56 8.53
CA SER A 91 7.87 15.76 9.58
C SER A 91 7.90 17.19 10.14
N TYR A 92 9.09 17.82 10.22
CA TYR A 92 9.25 19.23 10.57
C TYR A 92 8.65 20.16 9.49
N TYR A 93 9.01 19.97 8.21
CA TYR A 93 8.42 20.77 7.12
C TYR A 93 6.92 20.60 7.02
N ARG A 94 6.41 19.39 7.25
CA ARG A 94 4.98 19.11 7.36
C ARG A 94 4.36 19.95 8.46
N LEU A 95 4.87 19.87 9.69
CA LEU A 95 4.31 20.59 10.83
C LEU A 95 4.33 22.11 10.58
N LYS A 96 5.43 22.62 10.02
CA LYS A 96 5.56 24.02 9.60
C LYS A 96 4.52 24.39 8.54
N TYR A 97 4.39 23.59 7.47
CA TYR A 97 3.39 23.79 6.43
C TYR A 97 1.98 23.76 7.01
N THR A 98 1.64 22.81 7.88
CA THR A 98 0.31 22.74 8.50
C THR A 98 0.02 23.95 9.37
N ARG A 99 1.01 24.50 10.08
CA ARG A 99 0.87 25.72 10.88
C ARG A 99 0.62 26.94 9.99
N GLU A 100 1.51 27.19 9.03
CA GLU A 100 1.37 28.30 8.07
C GLU A 100 0.08 28.19 7.25
N PHE A 101 -0.31 26.98 6.86
CA PHE A 101 -1.52 26.72 6.12
C PHE A 101 -2.76 26.90 7.00
N SER A 102 -2.72 26.49 8.27
CA SER A 102 -3.81 26.77 9.23
C SER A 102 -3.99 28.27 9.51
N GLU A 103 -2.90 29.05 9.44
CA GLU A 103 -2.90 30.50 9.58
C GLU A 103 -3.42 31.21 8.31
N LYS A 104 -3.16 30.65 7.12
CA LYS A 104 -3.56 31.23 5.82
C LYS A 104 -4.98 30.89 5.36
N ILE A 105 -5.67 29.91 5.95
CA ILE A 105 -7.04 29.58 5.52
C ILE A 105 -8.02 30.70 5.95
N LEU A 106 -8.20 31.64 5.02
CA LEU A 106 -9.49 32.20 4.64
C LEU A 106 -10.08 31.22 3.60
N THR A 107 -11.23 30.63 3.90
CA THR A 107 -11.83 29.42 3.30
C THR A 107 -12.23 29.46 1.81
N LYS A 108 -11.89 30.51 1.04
CA LYS A 108 -12.46 30.72 -0.31
C LYS A 108 -11.75 29.97 -1.45
N GLU A 109 -10.42 29.87 -1.46
CA GLU A 109 -9.69 29.35 -2.64
C GLU A 109 -9.78 27.82 -2.83
N LYS A 110 -9.96 27.05 -1.75
CA LYS A 110 -10.09 25.59 -1.82
C LYS A 110 -11.41 25.16 -2.43
N ASP A 111 -12.49 25.80 -2.01
CA ASP A 111 -13.83 25.51 -2.47
C ASP A 111 -13.99 25.90 -3.94
N ASP A 112 -13.38 27.02 -4.37
CA ASP A 112 -13.42 27.48 -5.77
C ASP A 112 -12.75 26.51 -6.76
N PHE A 113 -11.56 25.98 -6.46
CA PHE A 113 -10.92 25.03 -7.38
C PHE A 113 -11.72 23.74 -7.48
N LEU A 114 -12.12 23.19 -6.33
CA LEU A 114 -12.73 21.87 -6.29
C LEU A 114 -14.17 21.90 -6.84
N THR A 115 -14.90 23.00 -6.67
CA THR A 115 -16.18 23.23 -7.34
C THR A 115 -16.01 23.37 -8.85
N ARG A 116 -15.04 24.16 -9.34
CA ARG A 116 -14.73 24.27 -10.78
C ARG A 116 -14.34 22.93 -11.39
N PHE A 117 -13.48 22.19 -10.71
CA PHE A 117 -13.05 20.86 -11.12
C PHE A 117 -14.27 19.92 -11.21
N THR A 118 -15.05 19.78 -10.14
CA THR A 118 -16.19 18.85 -10.11
C THR A 118 -17.33 19.20 -11.06
N LEU A 119 -17.52 20.48 -11.39
CA LEU A 119 -18.48 20.91 -12.42
C LEU A 119 -18.00 20.58 -13.84
N ASN A 120 -16.69 20.66 -14.09
CA ASN A 120 -16.15 20.60 -15.44
C ASN A 120 -15.58 19.24 -15.84
N ILE A 121 -15.43 18.28 -14.92
CA ILE A 121 -14.96 16.93 -15.26
C ILE A 121 -15.86 16.32 -16.33
N ARG A 122 -15.27 16.05 -17.49
CA ARG A 122 -15.90 15.35 -18.62
C ARG A 122 -14.95 14.27 -19.12
N GLN A 123 -15.52 13.31 -19.84
CA GLN A 123 -14.75 12.31 -20.57
C GLN A 123 -14.14 13.00 -21.80
N ASN A 124 -12.82 13.05 -21.89
CA ASN A 124 -12.12 13.63 -23.04
C ASN A 124 -11.79 12.56 -24.09
N ILE A 125 -11.11 11.50 -23.65
CA ILE A 125 -10.54 10.48 -24.53
C ILE A 125 -11.00 9.10 -24.08
N CYS A 126 -11.28 8.23 -25.05
CA CYS A 126 -11.58 6.82 -24.84
C CYS A 126 -10.90 6.00 -25.93
N GLU A 127 -10.02 5.07 -25.53
CA GLU A 127 -9.33 4.20 -26.47
C GLU A 127 -9.43 2.73 -26.07
N MET A 128 -9.44 1.86 -27.08
CA MET A 128 -9.41 0.40 -26.90
C MET A 128 -7.97 -0.05 -26.69
N CYS A 129 -7.71 -0.74 -25.60
CA CYS A 129 -6.34 -1.11 -25.25
C CYS A 129 -5.98 -2.49 -25.71
N ASP A 130 -6.77 -3.49 -25.35
CA ASP A 130 -6.38 -4.89 -25.54
C ASP A 130 -7.57 -5.80 -25.85
N THR A 131 -7.24 -7.03 -26.26
CA THR A 131 -8.23 -8.08 -26.51
C THR A 131 -8.84 -8.61 -25.21
N ARG A 132 -8.07 -8.60 -24.11
CA ARG A 132 -8.46 -9.04 -22.77
C ARG A 132 -8.74 -7.86 -21.82
N TYR A 133 -9.34 -8.18 -20.69
CA TYR A 133 -9.63 -7.23 -19.63
C TYR A 133 -8.36 -6.61 -19.05
N ILE A 134 -8.45 -5.31 -18.81
CA ILE A 134 -7.39 -4.52 -18.20
C ILE A 134 -7.69 -4.44 -16.70
N LEU A 135 -6.68 -4.68 -15.88
CA LEU A 135 -6.82 -4.78 -14.43
C LEU A 135 -6.53 -3.43 -13.76
N GLY A 136 -5.60 -2.65 -14.30
CA GLY A 136 -5.33 -1.34 -13.77
C GLY A 136 -4.48 -0.45 -14.68
N CYS A 137 -4.32 0.78 -14.21
CA CYS A 137 -3.50 1.81 -14.82
C CYS A 137 -2.61 2.47 -13.76
N SER A 138 -1.50 3.05 -14.22
CA SER A 138 -0.72 4.00 -13.44
C SER A 138 -0.12 5.09 -14.32
N ILE A 139 -0.17 6.34 -13.87
CA ILE A 139 0.44 7.49 -14.54
C ILE A 139 1.84 7.76 -13.99
N SER A 140 2.75 8.14 -14.88
CA SER A 140 4.08 8.60 -14.46
C SER A 140 3.96 9.88 -13.64
N PRO A 141 4.77 10.05 -12.57
CA PRO A 141 4.82 11.29 -11.81
C PRO A 141 5.14 12.55 -12.64
N LEU A 142 5.85 12.38 -13.77
CA LEU A 142 6.14 13.46 -14.73
C LEU A 142 4.94 13.80 -15.65
N GLU A 143 3.86 13.02 -15.59
CA GLU A 143 2.67 13.12 -16.43
C GLU A 143 2.90 12.89 -17.93
N ASP A 144 4.06 12.35 -18.34
CA ASP A 144 4.38 12.10 -19.75
C ASP A 144 3.82 10.76 -20.25
N LYS A 145 3.77 9.75 -19.39
CA LYS A 145 3.41 8.37 -19.78
C LYS A 145 2.32 7.79 -18.88
N ILE A 146 1.49 6.94 -19.46
CA ILE A 146 0.49 6.12 -18.76
C ILE A 146 0.84 4.67 -19.02
N ALA A 147 0.89 3.84 -17.97
CA ALA A 147 1.03 2.40 -18.09
C ALA A 147 -0.31 1.73 -17.80
N THR A 148 -0.66 0.73 -18.60
CA THR A 148 -1.81 -0.14 -18.35
C THR A 148 -1.41 -1.59 -18.43
N TYR A 149 -2.03 -2.38 -17.58
CA TYR A 149 -1.72 -3.80 -17.45
C TYR A 149 -3.00 -4.63 -17.40
N GLY A 150 -2.95 -5.79 -18.03
CA GLY A 150 -4.11 -6.67 -18.17
C GLY A 150 -3.83 -8.11 -17.80
N LEU A 151 -4.89 -8.92 -17.93
CA LEU A 151 -4.87 -10.34 -17.60
C LEU A 151 -4.03 -11.19 -18.57
N SER A 152 -3.66 -10.63 -19.72
CA SER A 152 -2.74 -11.23 -20.69
C SER A 152 -1.29 -11.30 -20.20
N GLY A 153 -0.91 -10.51 -19.19
CA GLY A 153 0.50 -10.27 -18.85
C GLY A 153 1.14 -9.18 -19.72
N ASP A 154 0.35 -8.56 -20.59
CA ASP A 154 0.82 -7.47 -21.44
C ASP A 154 0.80 -6.15 -20.68
N LEU A 155 1.90 -5.41 -20.76
CA LEU A 155 1.99 -4.04 -20.26
C LEU A 155 2.14 -3.09 -21.44
N LYS A 156 1.16 -2.18 -21.57
CA LYS A 156 1.11 -1.15 -22.61
C LYS A 156 1.43 0.21 -22.00
N VAL A 157 2.33 0.94 -22.63
CA VAL A 157 2.67 2.31 -22.25
C VAL A 157 2.19 3.26 -23.34
N TRP A 158 1.56 4.35 -22.90
CA TRP A 158 0.87 5.34 -23.72
C TRP A 158 1.47 6.72 -23.44
N ASP A 159 1.57 7.56 -24.46
CA ASP A 159 1.81 9.00 -24.27
C ASP A 159 0.58 9.63 -23.61
N SER A 160 0.77 10.30 -22.47
CA SER A 160 -0.30 10.86 -21.66
C SER A 160 -1.13 11.94 -22.37
N LYS A 161 -0.51 12.69 -23.30
CA LYS A 161 -1.18 13.83 -23.98
C LYS A 161 -2.04 13.40 -25.14
N LYS A 162 -1.52 12.53 -26.00
CA LYS A 162 -2.20 12.08 -27.22
C LYS A 162 -2.91 10.74 -27.05
N LEU A 163 -2.62 10.03 -25.96
CA LEU A 163 -3.00 8.65 -25.71
C LEU A 163 -2.57 7.68 -26.82
N ILE A 164 -1.49 7.99 -27.53
CA ILE A 164 -0.94 7.06 -28.54
C ILE A 164 -0.09 6.01 -27.83
N GLN A 165 -0.22 4.74 -28.24
CA GLN A 165 0.62 3.66 -27.71
C GLN A 165 2.09 3.88 -28.12
N ASP A 166 2.96 4.06 -27.12
CA ASP A 166 4.40 4.26 -27.34
C ASP A 166 5.12 2.92 -27.53
N PHE A 167 5.04 2.05 -26.53
CA PHE A 167 5.72 0.76 -26.54
C PHE A 167 4.97 -0.28 -25.72
N PHE A 168 5.36 -1.52 -25.97
CA PHE A 168 4.68 -2.71 -25.52
C PHE A 168 5.68 -3.67 -24.87
N LEU A 169 5.39 -4.08 -23.64
CA LEU A 169 6.28 -4.87 -22.81
C LEU A 169 5.70 -6.28 -22.63
N LYS A 170 6.35 -7.27 -23.24
CA LYS A 170 6.07 -8.71 -23.11
C LYS A 170 7.21 -9.36 -22.33
N SER A 171 7.06 -9.49 -21.02
CA SER A 171 7.97 -10.35 -20.24
C SER A 171 7.22 -11.24 -19.25
N HIS A 172 6.11 -10.74 -18.72
CA HIS A 172 5.28 -11.46 -17.80
C HIS A 172 4.57 -12.60 -18.52
N LYS A 173 4.77 -13.82 -18.00
CA LYS A 173 4.07 -15.01 -18.50
C LYS A 173 2.66 -15.13 -17.94
N HIS A 174 2.40 -14.42 -16.84
CA HIS A 174 1.17 -14.48 -16.08
C HIS A 174 0.56 -13.08 -15.98
N SER A 175 -0.63 -13.00 -15.39
CA SER A 175 -1.30 -11.72 -15.20
C SER A 175 -0.47 -10.81 -14.31
N ILE A 176 -0.37 -9.55 -14.73
CA ILE A 176 0.20 -8.48 -13.91
C ILE A 176 -0.84 -8.07 -12.87
N THR A 177 -0.38 -7.82 -11.65
CA THR A 177 -1.24 -7.48 -10.50
C THR A 177 -1.21 -5.99 -10.18
N ASP A 178 -0.02 -5.38 -10.20
CA ASP A 178 0.15 -3.94 -10.00
C ASP A 178 1.38 -3.37 -10.74
N VAL A 179 1.34 -2.07 -10.98
CA VAL A 179 2.36 -1.31 -11.69
C VAL A 179 2.58 0.02 -11.00
N ASN A 180 3.84 0.42 -10.86
CA ASN A 180 4.20 1.69 -10.21
C ASN A 180 5.39 2.34 -10.92
N TRP A 181 5.44 3.67 -10.93
CA TRP A 181 6.48 4.43 -11.62
C TRP A 181 7.50 5.02 -10.64
N ILE A 182 8.77 5.01 -11.05
CA ILE A 182 9.84 5.72 -10.35
C ILE A 182 10.44 6.77 -11.29
N VAL A 183 10.69 7.97 -10.76
CA VAL A 183 11.49 8.98 -11.44
C VAL A 183 12.92 8.83 -10.95
N THR A 184 13.83 8.64 -11.89
CA THR A 184 15.27 8.57 -11.62
C THR A 184 15.85 9.97 -11.47
N ASP A 185 17.01 10.07 -10.82
CA ASP A 185 17.72 11.34 -10.62
C ASP A 185 18.07 12.04 -11.95
N GLU A 186 18.15 11.27 -13.04
CA GLU A 186 18.39 11.73 -14.41
C GLU A 186 17.13 12.32 -15.09
N GLY A 187 15.98 12.30 -14.42
CA GLY A 187 14.70 12.74 -14.98
C GLY A 187 14.00 11.70 -15.85
N ASN A 188 14.51 10.47 -15.94
CA ASN A 188 13.86 9.39 -16.68
C ASN A 188 12.84 8.65 -15.80
N SER A 189 11.68 8.33 -16.38
CA SER A 189 10.67 7.50 -15.74
C SER A 189 10.95 6.02 -16.00
N LYS A 190 11.27 5.27 -14.94
CA LYS A 190 11.32 3.80 -14.97
C LYS A 190 10.05 3.22 -14.36
N LEU A 191 9.76 1.97 -14.70
CA LEU A 191 8.50 1.31 -14.33
C LEU A 191 8.78 0.03 -13.54
N PHE A 192 8.07 -0.17 -12.45
CA PHE A 192 7.98 -1.45 -11.75
C PHE A 192 6.67 -2.14 -12.08
N SER A 193 6.73 -3.46 -12.21
CA SER A 193 5.56 -4.30 -12.43
C SER A 193 5.68 -5.59 -11.63
N CYS A 194 4.57 -6.08 -11.08
CA CYS A 194 4.49 -7.37 -10.39
C CYS A 194 3.52 -8.33 -11.06
N ASP A 195 3.78 -9.61 -10.80
CA ASP A 195 3.09 -10.74 -11.39
C ASP A 195 2.52 -11.71 -10.36
N LEU A 196 1.57 -12.53 -10.82
CA LEU A 196 1.03 -13.67 -10.04
C LEU A 196 2.10 -14.70 -9.64
N ASN A 197 3.22 -14.80 -10.36
CA ASN A 197 4.28 -15.79 -10.06
C ASN A 197 5.41 -15.21 -9.20
N ALA A 198 5.07 -14.35 -8.25
CA ALA A 198 6.01 -13.76 -7.29
C ALA A 198 7.18 -12.94 -7.89
N ASN A 199 7.09 -12.58 -9.17
CA ASN A 199 8.14 -11.84 -9.87
C ASN A 199 7.86 -10.34 -9.82
N ILE A 200 8.93 -9.57 -9.67
CA ILE A 200 8.90 -8.12 -9.82
C ILE A 200 9.96 -7.74 -10.87
N PHE A 201 9.57 -6.96 -11.87
CA PHE A 201 10.49 -6.43 -12.88
C PHE A 201 10.61 -4.92 -12.78
N LEU A 202 11.82 -4.42 -12.98
CA LEU A 202 12.13 -3.02 -13.28
C LEU A 202 12.36 -2.89 -14.78
N TRP A 203 11.68 -1.93 -15.38
CA TRP A 203 11.76 -1.63 -16.79
C TRP A 203 12.40 -0.27 -17.02
N ASN A 204 13.31 -0.24 -17.99
CA ASN A 204 13.81 0.99 -18.57
C ASN A 204 13.30 1.06 -20.01
N ASN A 205 12.27 1.87 -20.24
CA ASN A 205 11.52 1.92 -21.50
C ASN A 205 11.08 0.52 -21.94
N SER A 206 11.68 -0.05 -23.00
CA SER A 206 11.32 -1.33 -23.60
C SER A 206 12.06 -2.56 -23.06
N GLN A 207 13.09 -2.36 -22.23
CA GLN A 207 13.95 -3.45 -21.73
C GLN A 207 13.75 -3.71 -20.24
N VAL A 208 13.80 -4.99 -19.87
CA VAL A 208 13.88 -5.40 -18.45
C VAL A 208 15.30 -5.12 -17.97
N GLU A 209 15.43 -4.25 -16.98
CA GLU A 209 16.72 -3.90 -16.38
C GLU A 209 17.03 -4.87 -15.24
N ASN A 210 16.11 -5.00 -14.28
CA ASN A 210 16.31 -5.81 -13.08
C ASN A 210 15.11 -6.71 -12.79
N LYS A 211 15.38 -7.85 -12.14
CA LYS A 211 14.38 -8.80 -11.68
C LYS A 211 14.58 -9.08 -10.19
N TYR A 212 13.52 -8.91 -9.40
CA TYR A 212 13.50 -9.25 -7.97
C TYR A 212 12.70 -10.54 -7.79
N ILE A 213 13.33 -11.50 -7.11
CA ILE A 213 12.76 -12.81 -6.79
C ILE A 213 12.97 -13.04 -5.30
N GLY A 214 11.92 -13.48 -4.61
CA GLY A 214 12.06 -13.97 -3.24
C GLY A 214 10.72 -14.23 -2.55
N HIS A 215 9.65 -13.58 -2.98
CA HIS A 215 8.30 -13.93 -2.54
C HIS A 215 7.96 -15.37 -2.91
N GLU A 216 7.15 -16.02 -2.06
CA GLU A 216 6.76 -17.43 -2.23
C GLU A 216 5.43 -17.58 -3.00
N ASP A 217 4.65 -16.51 -3.05
CA ASP A 217 3.36 -16.45 -3.73
C ASP A 217 3.20 -15.08 -4.44
N GLN A 218 2.11 -14.92 -5.20
CA GLN A 218 1.78 -13.74 -6.00
C GLN A 218 2.03 -12.42 -5.25
N VAL A 219 2.73 -11.50 -5.92
CA VAL A 219 2.90 -10.14 -5.41
C VAL A 219 1.64 -9.37 -5.78
N ASN A 220 0.95 -8.82 -4.79
CA ASN A 220 -0.35 -8.16 -4.98
C ASN A 220 -0.21 -6.65 -5.19
N LYS A 221 0.80 -6.03 -4.60
CA LYS A 221 0.98 -4.57 -4.64
C LYS A 221 2.44 -4.16 -4.50
N ILE A 222 2.84 -3.09 -5.20
CA ILE A 222 4.17 -2.50 -5.12
C ILE A 222 4.08 -1.01 -4.83
N VAL A 223 4.92 -0.53 -3.91
CA VAL A 223 5.04 0.89 -3.57
C VAL A 223 6.50 1.29 -3.49
N ILE A 224 6.86 2.41 -4.09
CA ILE A 224 8.21 2.96 -3.98
C ILE A 224 8.26 3.89 -2.78
N HIS A 225 9.36 3.84 -2.03
CA HIS A 225 9.57 4.78 -0.96
C HIS A 225 9.76 6.22 -1.51
N PRO A 226 9.09 7.24 -0.96
CA PRO A 226 9.10 8.60 -1.55
C PRO A 226 10.48 9.26 -1.71
N PHE A 227 11.48 8.82 -0.95
CA PHE A 227 12.80 9.48 -0.89
C PHE A 227 14.00 8.55 -0.98
N SER A 228 13.78 7.25 -0.84
CA SER A 228 14.87 6.28 -0.88
C SER A 228 14.63 5.39 -2.08
N LYS A 229 15.72 4.90 -2.66
CA LYS A 229 15.68 3.93 -3.75
C LYS A 229 15.33 2.55 -3.22
N HIS A 230 14.24 2.45 -2.47
CA HIS A 230 13.76 1.20 -1.90
C HIS A 230 12.34 0.92 -2.39
N LEU A 231 12.11 -0.34 -2.73
CA LEU A 231 10.85 -0.86 -3.18
C LEU A 231 10.19 -1.64 -2.04
N PHE A 232 8.90 -1.42 -1.84
CA PHE A 232 8.07 -2.17 -0.91
C PHE A 232 7.12 -3.04 -1.71
N SER A 233 7.04 -4.32 -1.39
CA SER A 233 6.14 -5.26 -2.06
C SER A 233 5.30 -6.02 -1.03
N ALA A 234 4.02 -6.19 -1.33
CA ALA A 234 3.09 -6.99 -0.53
C ALA A 234 2.66 -8.22 -1.33
N SER A 235 2.64 -9.38 -0.70
CA SER A 235 2.34 -10.65 -1.35
C SER A 235 1.22 -11.42 -0.65
N SER A 236 0.71 -12.44 -1.34
CA SER A 236 -0.18 -13.44 -0.78
C SER A 236 0.51 -14.43 0.15
N ASP A 237 1.85 -14.41 0.22
CA ASP A 237 2.65 -15.15 1.22
C ASP A 237 2.51 -14.58 2.66
N GLU A 238 1.56 -13.68 2.88
CA GLU A 238 1.26 -13.01 4.15
C GLU A 238 2.38 -12.08 4.65
N THR A 239 3.39 -11.84 3.81
CA THR A 239 4.51 -10.95 4.09
C THR A 239 4.51 -9.72 3.20
N TRP A 240 5.16 -8.67 3.68
CA TRP A 240 5.61 -7.58 2.82
C TRP A 240 7.11 -7.40 2.98
N ARG A 241 7.79 -7.05 1.89
CA ARG A 241 9.27 -7.02 1.82
C ARG A 241 9.77 -5.64 1.40
N ILE A 242 10.99 -5.33 1.81
CA ILE A 242 11.74 -4.15 1.38
C ILE A 242 12.91 -4.62 0.53
N TRP A 243 13.03 -4.05 -0.66
CA TRP A 243 14.12 -4.29 -1.60
C TRP A 243 14.91 -3.00 -1.79
N ASP A 244 16.22 -3.12 -1.87
CA ASP A 244 17.06 -2.03 -2.34
C ASP A 244 17.17 -2.10 -3.86
N ILE A 245 16.86 -0.99 -4.53
CA ILE A 245 16.80 -0.92 -6.00
C ILE A 245 18.21 -0.90 -6.61
N GLU A 246 19.21 -0.42 -5.86
CA GLU A 246 20.60 -0.33 -6.35
C GLU A 246 21.34 -1.66 -6.20
N THR A 247 21.22 -2.31 -5.04
CA THR A 247 21.93 -3.58 -4.75
C THR A 247 21.15 -4.81 -5.16
N LEU A 248 19.84 -4.68 -5.47
CA LEU A 248 18.90 -5.79 -5.71
C LEU A 248 18.68 -6.70 -4.51
N ASN A 249 19.24 -6.35 -3.35
CA ASN A 249 19.15 -7.15 -2.15
C ASN A 249 17.80 -6.93 -1.47
N GLN A 250 17.35 -8.00 -0.82
CA GLN A 250 16.21 -7.95 0.08
C GLN A 250 16.68 -7.44 1.44
N VAL A 251 16.25 -6.25 1.82
CA VAL A 251 16.68 -5.56 3.06
C VAL A 251 15.90 -6.05 4.27
N GLN A 252 14.60 -6.32 4.12
CA GLN A 252 13.74 -6.73 5.23
C GLN A 252 12.58 -7.61 4.75
N VAL A 253 12.32 -8.72 5.45
CA VAL A 253 11.02 -9.41 5.45
C VAL A 253 10.20 -8.88 6.62
N GLN A 254 8.96 -8.50 6.37
CA GLN A 254 8.01 -8.23 7.42
C GLN A 254 6.90 -9.26 7.44
N GLU A 255 6.85 -9.99 8.55
CA GLU A 255 5.75 -10.89 8.89
C GLU A 255 4.85 -10.26 9.96
N GLY A 256 3.61 -10.72 10.03
CA GLY A 256 2.70 -10.42 11.14
C GLY A 256 1.23 -10.39 10.75
N HIS A 257 0.91 -10.28 9.47
CA HIS A 257 -0.43 -10.66 9.02
C HIS A 257 -0.56 -12.18 9.03
N SER A 258 -1.78 -12.66 9.22
CA SER A 258 -2.11 -14.09 9.18
C SER A 258 -2.92 -14.45 7.93
N ARG A 259 -2.90 -13.56 6.94
CA ARG A 259 -3.69 -13.59 5.71
C ARG A 259 -2.95 -12.82 4.61
N PRO A 260 -3.21 -13.13 3.32
CA PRO A 260 -2.65 -12.42 2.17
C PRO A 260 -2.79 -10.89 2.24
N ILE A 261 -1.72 -10.17 1.89
CA ILE A 261 -1.66 -8.70 1.95
C ILE A 261 -1.99 -8.12 0.57
N PHE A 262 -2.99 -7.24 0.50
CA PHE A 262 -3.43 -6.60 -0.73
C PHE A 262 -3.27 -5.07 -0.69
N GLY A 263 -3.43 -4.46 0.49
CA GLY A 263 -3.15 -3.06 0.71
C GLY A 263 -1.71 -2.86 1.16
N LEU A 264 -1.01 -1.92 0.54
CA LEU A 264 0.30 -1.44 0.96
C LEU A 264 0.42 0.03 0.54
N ASP A 265 0.93 0.87 1.44
CA ASP A 265 1.33 2.24 1.13
C ASP A 265 2.33 2.78 2.15
N VAL A 266 3.18 3.71 1.70
CA VAL A 266 4.20 4.37 2.50
C VAL A 266 3.73 5.79 2.80
N HIS A 267 3.80 6.19 4.07
CA HIS A 267 3.45 7.55 4.47
C HIS A 267 4.36 8.55 3.75
N PRO A 268 3.88 9.74 3.31
CA PRO A 268 4.72 10.65 2.52
C PRO A 268 5.94 11.20 3.27
N ASP A 269 5.99 11.13 4.62
CA ASP A 269 7.21 11.37 5.42
C ASP A 269 8.24 10.22 5.36
N GLY A 270 7.87 9.04 4.87
CA GLY A 270 8.73 7.87 4.72
C GLY A 270 8.94 7.02 5.99
N ALA A 271 8.39 7.42 7.14
CA ALA A 271 8.61 6.68 8.40
C ALA A 271 7.66 5.49 8.60
N LEU A 272 6.44 5.59 8.07
CA LEU A 272 5.35 4.66 8.38
C LEU A 272 4.89 3.92 7.12
N VAL A 273 4.45 2.67 7.31
CA VAL A 273 3.81 1.85 6.28
C VAL A 273 2.46 1.39 6.78
N VAL A 274 1.43 1.49 5.94
CA VAL A 274 0.15 0.81 6.17
C VAL A 274 0.11 -0.42 5.29
N SER A 275 -0.35 -1.52 5.85
CA SER A 275 -0.62 -2.77 5.14
C SER A 275 -2.03 -3.25 5.48
N GLY A 276 -2.76 -3.75 4.49
CA GLY A 276 -4.13 -4.24 4.64
C GLY A 276 -4.26 -5.66 4.09
N ASP A 277 -4.86 -6.54 4.88
CA ASP A 277 -4.97 -7.95 4.55
C ASP A 277 -6.32 -8.34 3.91
N SER A 278 -6.41 -9.60 3.49
CA SER A 278 -7.63 -10.20 2.96
C SER A 278 -8.71 -10.47 4.00
N GLY A 279 -8.37 -10.40 5.29
CA GLY A 279 -9.32 -10.53 6.40
C GLY A 279 -9.99 -9.24 6.83
N GLY A 280 -9.58 -8.11 6.26
CA GLY A 280 -10.12 -6.80 6.64
C GLY A 280 -9.37 -6.17 7.82
N ALA A 281 -8.25 -6.74 8.26
CA ALA A 281 -7.36 -6.13 9.23
C ALA A 281 -6.29 -5.29 8.53
N PHE A 282 -5.96 -4.15 9.13
CA PHE A 282 -4.81 -3.36 8.71
C PHE A 282 -3.79 -3.27 9.85
N ARG A 283 -2.53 -3.08 9.46
CA ARG A 283 -1.42 -2.85 10.37
C ARG A 283 -0.62 -1.64 9.93
N ILE A 284 -0.12 -0.91 10.91
CA ILE A 284 0.75 0.25 10.72
C ILE A 284 2.10 -0.06 11.33
N TRP A 285 3.13 0.12 10.53
CA TRP A 285 4.50 -0.25 10.86
C TRP A 285 5.38 0.98 10.89
N ASP A 286 6.26 1.07 11.89
CA ASP A 286 7.36 2.03 11.88
C ASP A 286 8.59 1.38 11.26
N ILE A 287 9.02 1.87 10.10
CA ILE A 287 10.18 1.29 9.39
C ILE A 287 11.45 1.44 10.22
N ARG A 288 11.57 2.51 11.00
CA ARG A 288 12.79 2.83 11.78
C ARG A 288 13.02 1.84 12.91
N THR A 289 11.95 1.32 13.50
CA THR A 289 12.03 0.34 14.59
C THR A 289 11.69 -1.08 14.13
N GLY A 290 11.04 -1.22 12.97
CA GLY A 290 10.40 -2.44 12.49
C GLY A 290 9.05 -2.73 13.15
N ARG A 291 8.67 -2.06 14.24
CA ARG A 291 7.52 -2.48 15.05
C ARG A 291 6.18 -2.14 14.41
N SER A 292 5.19 -2.99 14.62
CA SER A 292 3.78 -2.63 14.39
C SER A 292 3.33 -1.69 15.50
N ILE A 293 2.94 -0.46 15.14
CA ILE A 293 2.40 0.53 16.06
C ILE A 293 0.93 0.25 16.36
N LEU A 294 0.17 -0.12 15.33
CA LEU A 294 -1.27 -0.32 15.43
C LEU A 294 -1.71 -1.49 14.55
N SER A 295 -2.61 -2.31 15.07
CA SER A 295 -3.24 -3.43 14.38
C SER A 295 -4.72 -3.43 14.72
N GLN A 296 -5.59 -3.33 13.73
CA GLN A 296 -7.03 -3.27 13.97
C GLN A 296 -7.81 -3.93 12.83
N LEU A 297 -8.92 -4.60 13.20
CA LEU A 297 -9.91 -5.07 12.25
C LEU A 297 -10.74 -3.88 11.75
N ALA A 298 -10.47 -3.43 10.53
CA ALA A 298 -11.16 -2.31 9.90
C ALA A 298 -12.45 -2.74 9.21
N HIS A 299 -12.42 -3.83 8.47
CA HIS A 299 -13.49 -4.23 7.55
C HIS A 299 -13.88 -5.70 7.78
N SER A 300 -15.08 -6.08 7.32
CA SER A 300 -15.53 -7.47 7.38
C SER A 300 -15.02 -8.32 6.22
N LYS A 301 -14.57 -7.67 5.14
CA LYS A 301 -14.02 -8.30 3.94
C LYS A 301 -12.64 -7.74 3.62
N LYS A 302 -11.96 -8.40 2.68
CA LYS A 302 -10.66 -8.02 2.11
C LYS A 302 -10.53 -6.52 1.88
N ILE A 303 -9.44 -5.95 2.40
CA ILE A 303 -9.02 -4.59 2.09
C ILE A 303 -8.42 -4.60 0.68
N ILE A 304 -8.89 -3.69 -0.15
CA ILE A 304 -8.48 -3.57 -1.57
C ILE A 304 -7.44 -2.47 -1.70
N THR A 305 -7.70 -1.30 -1.08
CA THR A 305 -6.72 -0.23 -1.03
C THR A 305 -6.48 0.24 0.39
N SER A 306 -5.22 0.56 0.66
CA SER A 306 -4.79 1.33 1.81
C SER A 306 -3.91 2.45 1.27
N GLN A 307 -4.19 3.70 1.64
CA GLN A 307 -3.41 4.84 1.17
C GLN A 307 -3.37 5.95 2.23
N PHE A 308 -2.18 6.52 2.45
CA PHE A 308 -1.99 7.70 3.28
C PHE A 308 -2.44 8.99 2.59
N SER A 309 -2.79 9.99 3.39
CA SER A 309 -3.07 11.32 2.87
C SER A 309 -1.79 11.99 2.35
N PRO A 310 -1.78 12.57 1.13
CA PRO A 310 -0.59 13.24 0.60
C PRO A 310 -0.26 14.57 1.29
N ASN A 311 -1.25 15.17 1.97
CA ASN A 311 -1.05 16.34 2.84
C ASN A 311 -0.18 16.03 4.06
N CYS A 312 0.28 14.79 4.19
CA CYS A 312 1.14 14.34 5.25
C CYS A 312 0.44 14.42 6.62
N ASP A 313 -0.85 14.76 6.66
CA ASP A 313 -1.69 14.54 7.82
C ASP A 313 -1.65 13.05 8.15
N ALA A 314 -1.60 12.71 9.44
CA ALA A 314 -1.45 11.32 9.89
C ALA A 314 -2.73 10.48 9.63
N THR A 315 -3.53 10.89 8.65
CA THR A 315 -4.73 10.23 8.20
C THR A 315 -4.45 9.30 7.02
N PHE A 316 -5.23 8.23 6.94
CA PHE A 316 -5.17 7.27 5.86
C PHE A 316 -6.56 6.71 5.58
N ILE A 317 -6.71 6.14 4.38
CA ILE A 317 -7.93 5.48 3.92
C ILE A 317 -7.70 4.00 3.84
N THR A 318 -8.72 3.24 4.24
CA THR A 318 -8.89 1.85 3.84
C THR A 318 -10.18 1.71 3.04
N SER A 319 -10.13 0.97 1.95
CA SER A 319 -11.31 0.56 1.19
C SER A 319 -11.39 -0.96 1.15
N SER A 320 -12.62 -1.48 1.13
CA SER A 320 -12.85 -2.92 1.16
C SER A 320 -13.94 -3.34 0.18
N GLN A 321 -13.94 -4.64 -0.09
CA GLN A 321 -14.98 -5.34 -0.82
C GLN A 321 -16.35 -5.33 -0.11
N ASP A 322 -16.41 -4.82 1.12
CA ASP A 322 -17.65 -4.56 1.87
C ASP A 322 -18.38 -3.28 1.43
N ASN A 323 -17.86 -2.59 0.40
CA ASN A 323 -18.37 -1.34 -0.18
C ASN A 323 -18.16 -0.09 0.69
N TYR A 324 -17.48 -0.22 1.83
CA TYR A 324 -17.18 0.91 2.70
C TYR A 324 -15.79 1.49 2.40
N ILE A 325 -15.71 2.81 2.58
CA ILE A 325 -14.45 3.55 2.64
C ILE A 325 -14.34 4.05 4.08
N LYS A 326 -13.31 3.63 4.79
CA LYS A 326 -13.04 4.09 6.16
C LYS A 326 -11.83 4.98 6.17
N ILE A 327 -11.94 6.08 6.91
CA ILE A 327 -10.87 7.04 7.11
C ILE A 327 -10.44 7.01 8.56
N TRP A 328 -9.14 7.02 8.75
CA TRP A 328 -8.49 6.84 10.03
C TRP A 328 -7.55 8.00 10.31
N ASP A 329 -7.32 8.30 11.59
CA ASP A 329 -6.32 9.26 12.06
C ASP A 329 -5.41 8.60 13.08
N LEU A 330 -4.12 8.59 12.79
CA LEU A 330 -3.09 8.03 13.66
C LEU A 330 -2.84 8.85 14.92
N ARG A 331 -3.27 10.12 14.95
CA ARG A 331 -3.14 10.96 16.15
C ARG A 331 -4.07 10.49 17.28
N ARG A 332 -5.14 9.77 16.94
CA ARG A 332 -6.15 9.27 17.88
C ARG A 332 -5.94 7.78 18.14
N PHE A 333 -4.98 7.44 18.99
CA PHE A 333 -4.67 6.04 19.29
C PHE A 333 -5.86 5.28 19.92
N ASP A 334 -6.66 5.93 20.77
CA ASP A 334 -7.80 5.27 21.45
C ASP A 334 -8.99 5.00 20.52
N LYS A 335 -9.22 5.90 19.54
CA LYS A 335 -10.30 5.76 18.55
C LYS A 335 -9.82 6.30 17.20
N PRO A 336 -9.08 5.47 16.43
CA PRO A 336 -8.44 5.93 15.19
C PRO A 336 -9.46 6.14 14.06
N LEU A 337 -10.65 5.55 14.12
CA LEU A 337 -11.68 5.72 13.09
C LEU A 337 -12.27 7.14 13.14
N LEU A 338 -12.07 7.92 12.07
CA LEU A 338 -12.68 9.23 11.90
C LEU A 338 -14.09 9.13 11.31
N SER A 339 -14.21 8.43 10.18
CA SER A 339 -15.47 8.33 9.44
C SER A 339 -15.55 7.02 8.67
N SER A 340 -16.77 6.52 8.54
CA SER A 340 -17.11 5.37 7.70
C SER A 340 -18.10 5.84 6.64
N LEU A 341 -17.68 5.81 5.39
CA LEU A 341 -18.45 6.26 4.25
C LEU A 341 -18.99 5.05 3.49
N LEU A 342 -20.28 5.08 3.17
CA LEU A 342 -20.87 4.17 2.20
C LEU A 342 -20.40 4.59 0.81
N GLY A 343 -19.33 3.93 0.34
CA GLY A 343 -18.67 4.28 -0.91
C GLY A 343 -19.59 4.04 -2.09
N HIS A 344 -19.95 2.79 -2.34
CA HIS A 344 -20.59 2.36 -3.59
C HIS A 344 -21.67 1.29 -3.34
N SER A 345 -22.48 0.97 -4.36
CA SER A 345 -23.48 -0.10 -4.26
C SER A 345 -22.87 -1.49 -4.49
N LYS A 346 -21.79 -1.55 -5.27
CA LYS A 346 -20.97 -2.74 -5.52
C LYS A 346 -19.54 -2.52 -5.02
N GLN A 347 -18.75 -3.59 -5.14
CA GLN A 347 -17.37 -3.64 -4.67
C GLN A 347 -16.54 -2.49 -5.25
N ILE A 348 -15.82 -1.82 -4.38
CA ILE A 348 -14.88 -0.76 -4.72
C ILE A 348 -13.67 -1.39 -5.37
N SER A 349 -13.21 -0.86 -6.50
CA SER A 349 -12.03 -1.38 -7.21
C SER A 349 -10.76 -0.65 -6.80
N LYS A 350 -10.79 0.68 -6.73
CA LYS A 350 -9.66 1.50 -6.31
C LYS A 350 -10.15 2.78 -5.65
N VAL A 351 -9.41 3.24 -4.65
CA VAL A 351 -9.61 4.55 -3.99
C VAL A 351 -8.27 5.24 -3.93
N GLN A 352 -8.26 6.52 -4.27
CA GLN A 352 -7.04 7.31 -4.30
C GLN A 352 -7.27 8.76 -3.85
N TYR A 353 -6.30 9.29 -3.10
CA TYR A 353 -6.19 10.72 -2.80
C TYR A 353 -5.59 11.50 -3.97
N GLU A 354 -5.98 12.78 -4.11
CA GLU A 354 -5.27 13.72 -4.98
C GLU A 354 -3.77 13.79 -4.60
N PRO A 355 -2.83 13.43 -5.49
CA PRO A 355 -1.43 13.19 -5.14
C PRO A 355 -0.66 14.37 -4.52
N LYS A 356 -0.99 15.62 -4.89
CA LYS A 356 -0.19 16.80 -4.49
C LYS A 356 -0.71 17.50 -3.24
N LYS A 357 -2.03 17.73 -3.17
CA LYS A 357 -2.67 18.56 -2.14
C LYS A 357 -3.77 17.84 -1.38
N GLY A 358 -4.04 16.56 -1.69
CA GLY A 358 -5.04 15.74 -1.01
C GLY A 358 -6.38 16.45 -0.75
N ARG A 359 -6.89 17.26 -1.68
CA ARG A 359 -8.12 18.08 -1.49
C ARG A 359 -9.39 17.25 -1.64
N TYR A 360 -9.30 16.17 -2.41
CA TYR A 360 -10.38 15.25 -2.64
C TYR A 360 -9.87 13.81 -2.68
N ILE A 361 -10.82 12.88 -2.58
CA ILE A 361 -10.63 11.45 -2.77
C ILE A 361 -11.48 11.03 -3.96
N ALA A 362 -10.92 10.25 -4.88
CA ALA A 362 -11.69 9.57 -5.90
C ALA A 362 -11.87 8.11 -5.51
N SER A 363 -13.08 7.59 -5.66
CA SER A 363 -13.37 6.16 -5.54
C SER A 363 -14.00 5.63 -6.82
N ALA A 364 -13.51 4.49 -7.27
CA ALA A 364 -14.03 3.76 -8.42
C ALA A 364 -14.62 2.42 -7.98
N SER A 365 -15.65 1.96 -8.67
CA SER A 365 -16.35 0.71 -8.34
C SER A 365 -16.84 -0.03 -9.57
N LEU A 366 -17.15 -1.31 -9.35
CA LEU A 366 -17.85 -2.16 -10.30
C LEU A 366 -19.34 -1.78 -10.46
N ASP A 367 -19.81 -0.77 -9.74
CA ASP A 367 -21.13 -0.13 -9.95
C ASP A 367 -21.16 0.89 -11.09
N GLU A 368 -20.07 0.96 -11.87
CA GLU A 368 -19.94 1.79 -13.08
C GLU A 368 -19.88 3.28 -12.80
N SER A 369 -19.65 3.65 -11.53
CA SER A 369 -19.55 5.04 -11.09
C SER A 369 -18.19 5.36 -10.51
N ILE A 370 -17.77 6.60 -10.73
CA ILE A 370 -16.67 7.26 -10.04
C ILE A 370 -17.31 8.26 -9.08
N LYS A 371 -16.93 8.23 -7.80
CA LYS A 371 -17.36 9.22 -6.83
C LYS A 371 -16.19 10.06 -6.37
N ILE A 372 -16.39 11.37 -6.32
CA ILE A 372 -15.42 12.35 -5.83
C ILE A 372 -15.91 12.85 -4.47
N TRP A 373 -15.05 12.71 -3.47
CA TRP A 373 -15.33 13.08 -2.09
C TRP A 373 -14.50 14.29 -1.68
N SER A 374 -15.14 15.29 -1.09
CA SER A 374 -14.41 16.43 -0.51
C SER A 374 -13.69 15.99 0.75
N THR A 375 -12.55 16.62 1.03
CA THR A 375 -11.90 16.55 2.34
C THR A 375 -11.90 17.96 2.96
N SER A 376 -13.07 18.43 3.41
CA SER A 376 -13.18 19.75 4.03
C SER A 376 -13.01 19.61 5.55
N LYS A 377 -12.18 20.47 6.15
CA LYS A 377 -12.14 20.64 7.61
C LYS A 377 -13.19 21.70 7.95
N LEU A 378 -14.36 21.30 8.46
CA LEU A 378 -15.32 22.27 8.99
C LEU A 378 -14.75 22.84 10.29
N LYS A 379 -14.59 24.17 10.34
CA LYS A 379 -14.61 24.89 11.62
C LYS A 379 -16.09 25.08 11.96
N ASN A 380 -16.55 24.48 13.05
CA ASN A 380 -17.80 24.91 13.66
C ASN A 380 -17.52 26.27 14.31
N GLU A 381 -18.06 27.36 13.76
CA GLU A 381 -17.90 28.72 14.29
C GLU A 381 -18.87 29.05 15.45
N SER A 382 -19.59 28.10 16.04
CA SER A 382 -20.67 28.45 16.99
C SER A 382 -20.70 27.73 18.34
N THR A 383 -19.68 26.97 18.75
CA THR A 383 -19.50 26.59 20.16
C THR A 383 -18.02 26.32 20.45
N ILE A 384 -17.34 27.28 21.07
CA ILE A 384 -15.99 27.10 21.61
C ILE A 384 -16.14 26.33 22.92
N ASP A 385 -16.31 25.02 22.81
CA ASP A 385 -16.01 24.13 23.93
C ASP A 385 -14.50 23.88 23.91
N PHE A 386 -13.79 24.55 24.82
CA PHE A 386 -12.32 24.51 25.01
C PHE A 386 -11.72 23.11 25.30
N ASN A 387 -12.51 22.04 25.16
CA ASN A 387 -12.07 20.64 25.32
C ASN A 387 -12.21 19.79 24.04
N SER A 388 -12.57 20.38 22.89
CA SER A 388 -12.64 19.65 21.60
C SER A 388 -11.85 20.33 20.48
N ASP A 389 -10.54 20.52 20.69
CA ASP A 389 -9.58 21.12 19.75
C ASP A 389 -9.25 20.24 18.53
N PHE A 390 -10.23 19.56 17.94
CA PHE A 390 -10.05 18.82 16.71
C PHE A 390 -11.13 19.16 15.70
N SER A 391 -10.77 20.03 14.74
CA SER A 391 -11.56 20.32 13.54
C SER A 391 -12.11 19.02 12.94
N ARG A 392 -13.44 18.87 12.91
CA ARG A 392 -14.08 17.70 12.29
C ARG A 392 -13.85 17.79 10.79
N ILE A 393 -13.00 16.91 10.26
CA ILE A 393 -12.90 16.70 8.82
C ILE A 393 -14.16 15.99 8.38
N THR A 394 -14.98 16.63 7.55
CA THR A 394 -16.13 15.98 6.95
C THR A 394 -15.78 15.53 5.55
N TYR A 395 -16.39 14.41 5.18
CA TYR A 395 -16.23 13.81 3.87
C TYR A 395 -17.62 13.72 3.26
N SER A 396 -17.84 14.47 2.19
CA SER A 396 -19.11 14.47 1.47
C SER A 396 -18.86 14.09 0.01
N CYS A 397 -19.77 13.30 -0.55
CA CYS A 397 -19.77 13.02 -1.98
C CYS A 397 -20.21 14.28 -2.72
N ILE A 398 -19.33 14.81 -3.58
CA ILE A 398 -19.56 16.06 -4.32
C ILE A 398 -20.18 15.75 -5.67
N LYS A 399 -19.58 14.77 -6.36
CA LYS A 399 -19.95 14.42 -7.72
C LYS A 399 -19.88 12.91 -7.87
N ARG A 400 -20.92 12.38 -8.50
CA ARG A 400 -20.95 11.04 -9.05
C ARG A 400 -20.87 11.17 -10.57
N VAL A 401 -19.90 10.49 -11.17
CA VAL A 401 -19.72 10.39 -12.62
C VAL A 401 -20.05 8.95 -12.99
N ASP A 402 -21.17 8.76 -13.67
CA ASP A 402 -21.57 7.46 -14.16
C ASP A 402 -20.97 7.25 -15.56
N THR A 403 -20.41 6.07 -15.78
CA THR A 403 -19.71 5.72 -17.03
C THR A 403 -20.59 4.97 -18.03
N ASN A 404 -21.88 4.77 -17.71
CA ASN A 404 -22.89 4.12 -18.56
C ASN A 404 -22.46 2.74 -19.09
N SER A 405 -22.55 1.68 -18.27
CA SER A 405 -22.29 0.26 -18.58
C SER A 405 -20.85 -0.27 -18.48
N HIS A 406 -19.96 0.46 -17.80
CA HIS A 406 -18.54 0.09 -17.70
C HIS A 406 -18.10 -0.17 -16.27
N LYS A 407 -17.80 -1.44 -15.97
CA LYS A 407 -17.25 -1.83 -14.66
C LYS A 407 -15.79 -1.42 -14.57
N ILE A 408 -15.49 -0.52 -13.62
CA ILE A 408 -14.15 0.05 -13.45
C ILE A 408 -13.30 -0.89 -12.61
N THR A 409 -12.18 -1.35 -13.16
CA THR A 409 -11.23 -2.27 -12.51
C THR A 409 -10.06 -1.54 -11.87
N GLY A 410 -9.64 -0.42 -12.47
CA GLY A 410 -8.55 0.39 -11.96
C GLY A 410 -8.73 1.87 -12.24
N MET A 411 -8.02 2.67 -11.44
CA MET A 411 -8.04 4.12 -11.52
C MET A 411 -6.69 4.65 -11.05
N ASP A 412 -6.24 5.73 -11.68
CA ASP A 412 -5.14 6.57 -11.20
C ASP A 412 -5.50 8.05 -11.38
N ILE A 413 -4.89 8.92 -10.57
CA ILE A 413 -5.08 10.38 -10.61
C ILE A 413 -3.75 11.01 -11.03
N SER A 414 -3.80 12.01 -11.92
CA SER A 414 -2.61 12.74 -12.35
C SER A 414 -1.92 13.46 -11.19
N SER A 415 -0.61 13.67 -11.28
CA SER A 415 0.16 14.30 -10.20
C SER A 415 -0.29 15.74 -9.93
N ASN A 416 -0.83 16.43 -10.95
CA ASN A 416 -1.46 17.74 -10.84
C ASN A 416 -2.91 17.71 -10.31
N GLY A 417 -3.55 16.54 -10.26
CA GLY A 417 -4.90 16.36 -9.71
C GLY A 417 -6.03 16.82 -10.64
N GLN A 418 -5.73 17.14 -11.90
CA GLN A 418 -6.70 17.64 -12.90
C GLN A 418 -7.20 16.55 -13.85
N ARG A 419 -6.51 15.41 -13.94
CA ARG A 419 -6.97 14.28 -14.76
C ARG A 419 -7.19 13.05 -13.89
N ILE A 420 -8.26 12.33 -14.17
CA ILE A 420 -8.54 11.02 -13.59
C ILE A 420 -8.53 10.03 -14.74
N ILE A 421 -7.75 8.98 -14.62
CA ILE A 421 -7.68 7.91 -15.62
C ILE A 421 -8.40 6.71 -15.05
N THR A 422 -9.31 6.16 -15.83
CA THR A 422 -10.03 4.95 -15.43
C THR A 422 -9.92 3.88 -16.50
N VAL A 423 -9.91 2.65 -16.02
CA VAL A 423 -9.79 1.46 -16.83
C VAL A 423 -10.87 0.47 -16.42
N GLY A 424 -11.43 -0.24 -17.40
CA GLY A 424 -12.55 -1.13 -17.15
C GLY A 424 -12.47 -2.50 -17.82
N LEU A 425 -13.45 -3.34 -17.48
CA LEU A 425 -13.68 -4.64 -18.11
C LEU A 425 -14.13 -4.54 -19.57
N ASP A 426 -14.46 -3.35 -20.04
CA ASP A 426 -14.75 -3.08 -21.46
C ASP A 426 -13.47 -3.03 -22.33
N ARG A 427 -12.30 -3.09 -21.69
CA ARG A 427 -10.97 -3.08 -22.32
C ARG A 427 -10.59 -1.71 -22.87
N THR A 428 -11.16 -0.66 -22.28
CA THR A 428 -10.85 0.72 -22.63
C THR A 428 -10.08 1.44 -21.52
N ILE A 429 -9.26 2.41 -21.93
CA ILE A 429 -8.77 3.49 -21.08
C ILE A 429 -9.63 4.72 -21.35
N ARG A 430 -10.04 5.40 -20.28
CA ARG A 430 -10.69 6.71 -20.35
C ARG A 430 -9.92 7.73 -19.56
N VAL A 431 -9.81 8.93 -20.11
CA VAL A 431 -9.25 10.10 -19.43
C VAL A 431 -10.38 11.09 -19.18
N TRP A 432 -10.55 11.43 -17.91
CA TRP A 432 -11.47 12.43 -17.42
C TRP A 432 -10.68 13.66 -17.05
N SER A 433 -11.03 14.82 -17.60
CA SER A 433 -10.36 16.07 -17.23
C SER A 433 -11.35 17.22 -17.13
N SER A 434 -10.95 18.29 -16.44
CA SER A 434 -11.73 19.52 -16.34
C SER A 434 -11.44 20.53 -17.45
N GLU A 435 -10.38 20.34 -18.22
CA GLU A 435 -9.97 21.25 -19.28
C GLU A 435 -10.49 20.73 -20.62
N SER A 436 -11.19 21.59 -21.35
CA SER A 436 -11.36 21.41 -22.79
C SER A 436 -9.97 21.59 -23.41
N GLU A 437 -9.33 20.51 -23.86
CA GLU A 437 -7.99 20.50 -24.49
C GLU A 437 -7.96 21.22 -25.86
N ASN A 438 -8.83 22.20 -26.09
CA ASN A 438 -8.80 23.09 -27.23
C ASN A 438 -8.39 24.49 -26.78
N SER A 439 -7.07 24.69 -26.61
CA SER A 439 -6.40 25.98 -26.85
C SER A 439 -4.93 25.76 -27.13
#